data_AF-A0A2J7RGZ7-F1
#
_entry.id   AF-A0A2J7RGZ7-F1
#
_cell.length_a   1.000
_cell.length_b   1.000
_cell.length_c   1.000
_cell.angle_alpha   90.00
_cell.angle_beta   90.00
_cell.angle_gamma   90.00
#
_symmetry.space_group_name_H-M   'P 1'
#
loop_
_entity.id
_entity.type
_entity.pdbx_description
1 polymer ?
#
loop_
_entity_poly.entity_id
_entity_poly.type
_entity_poly.pdbx_seq_one_letter_code
_entity_poly.pdbx_strand_id
1 'polypeptide(L)'
;MDKMQYGFGIILLLVEAIIIIQMAIMAGYHSHAKATNNVGNNNDLFPRGFHVEENILRKKHPVFQDVHVMVFIGFGFLMTFLKRYGFSAIGFNLLIAALNVQWSILCSGFFHHGAEGHHIDISITSLLSADLATAALLISFGAVLGKTTPLQLVIMGLIETAIFSGNEHLGLNVFKAKDSGGSIFVHVFGAYFGLAVSFALGHGKIISQGPGLQKEGSSYNSDIFAMIGTVFLWLFWPSFNSALVDGDDQHRAVINTYLSLTACCVTAFAISSMVSEEKKFDM
;
A
#
# COMPACT_ATOMS: atom_id res chain seq x y z
N MET A 1 -36.15 -5.17 -8.93
CA MET A 1 -35.13 -4.62 -8.02
C MET A 1 -34.55 -5.77 -7.23
N ASP A 2 -33.34 -6.19 -7.58
CA ASP A 2 -32.74 -7.43 -7.07
C ASP A 2 -32.21 -7.25 -5.64
N LYS A 3 -32.60 -8.15 -4.73
CA LYS A 3 -32.21 -8.12 -3.31
C LYS A 3 -30.69 -8.17 -3.07
N MET A 4 -29.89 -8.55 -4.07
CA MET A 4 -28.42 -8.53 -4.00
C MET A 4 -27.79 -7.13 -4.05
N GLN A 5 -28.47 -6.12 -4.60
CA GLN A 5 -27.86 -4.81 -4.87
C GLN A 5 -27.51 -4.03 -3.59
N TYR A 6 -28.27 -4.22 -2.51
CA TYR A 6 -27.99 -3.59 -1.22
C TYR A 6 -26.98 -4.38 -0.37
N GLY A 7 -26.74 -5.66 -0.67
CA GLY A 7 -25.96 -6.55 0.18
C GLY A 7 -24.51 -6.11 0.34
N PHE A 8 -23.82 -5.79 -0.75
CA PHE A 8 -22.43 -5.34 -0.70
C PHE A 8 -22.28 -4.00 0.03
N GLY A 9 -23.14 -3.02 -0.28
CA GLY A 9 -23.11 -1.71 0.38
C GLY A 9 -23.35 -1.80 1.89
N ILE A 10 -24.31 -2.63 2.32
CA ILE A 10 -24.55 -2.88 3.75
C ILE A 10 -23.33 -3.53 4.41
N ILE A 11 -22.74 -4.55 3.78
CA ILE A 11 -21.53 -5.21 4.32
C ILE A 11 -20.40 -4.20 4.48
N LEU A 12 -20.15 -3.35 3.47
CA LEU A 12 -19.10 -2.34 3.53
C LEU A 12 -19.35 -1.33 4.65
N LEU A 13 -20.59 -0.85 4.81
CA LEU A 13 -20.95 0.05 5.91
C LEU A 13 -20.79 -0.60 7.28
N LEU A 14 -21.10 -1.90 7.41
CA LEU A 14 -20.90 -2.64 8.65
C LEU A 14 -19.41 -2.80 8.98
N VAL A 15 -18.58 -3.14 7.99
CA VAL A 15 -17.12 -3.22 8.16
C VAL A 15 -16.56 -1.87 8.59
N GLU A 16 -16.94 -0.78 7.90
CA GLU A 16 -16.49 0.56 8.23
C GLU A 16 -16.95 0.98 9.64
N ALA A 17 -18.21 0.69 10.01
CA ALA A 17 -18.71 0.99 11.35
C ALA A 17 -17.91 0.25 12.44
N ILE A 18 -17.53 -1.01 12.21
CA ILE A 18 -16.69 -1.78 13.14
C ILE A 18 -15.31 -1.14 13.28
N ILE A 19 -14.66 -0.75 12.16
CA ILE A 19 -13.36 -0.08 12.17
C ILE A 19 -13.44 1.24 12.93
N ILE A 20 -14.46 2.07 12.67
CA ILE A 20 -14.67 3.35 13.36
C ILE A 20 -14.84 3.14 14.87
N ILE A 21 -15.66 2.17 15.28
CA ILE A 21 -15.88 1.87 16.70
C ILE A 21 -14.57 1.41 17.36
N GLN A 22 -13.81 0.53 16.71
CA GLN A 22 -12.52 0.06 17.23
C GLN A 22 -11.50 1.21 17.33
N MET A 23 -11.39 2.06 16.31
CA MET A 23 -10.55 3.25 16.34
C MET A 23 -10.96 4.20 17.47
N ALA A 24 -12.26 4.42 17.68
CA ALA A 24 -12.75 5.31 18.74
C ALA A 24 -12.44 4.78 20.16
N ILE A 25 -12.41 3.46 20.35
CA ILE A 25 -12.15 2.83 21.65
C ILE A 25 -10.64 2.72 21.91
N MET A 26 -9.86 2.39 20.89
CA MET A 26 -8.48 1.93 21.04
C MET A 26 -7.45 2.96 20.57
N ALA A 27 -7.79 3.83 19.63
CA ALA A 27 -6.84 4.75 19.04
C ALA A 27 -6.89 6.14 19.69
N GLY A 28 -5.74 6.80 19.72
CA GLY A 28 -5.64 8.21 20.04
C GLY A 28 -4.45 8.82 19.35
N TYR A 29 -4.45 10.14 19.25
CA TYR A 29 -3.31 10.83 18.67
C TYR A 29 -2.06 10.57 19.52
N HIS A 30 -0.94 10.28 18.85
CA HIS A 30 0.36 10.30 19.50
C HIS A 30 0.56 11.66 20.20
N SER A 31 1.39 11.74 21.24
CA SER A 31 1.62 12.98 22.00
C SER A 31 1.87 14.21 21.11
N HIS A 32 2.66 14.02 20.05
CA HIS A 32 2.99 15.01 19.01
C HIS A 32 1.83 15.48 18.11
N ALA A 33 0.71 14.76 18.09
CA ALA A 33 -0.49 15.10 17.30
C ALA A 33 -1.67 15.52 18.20
N LYS A 34 -1.54 15.42 19.53
CA LYS A 34 -2.56 15.89 20.46
C LYS A 34 -2.59 17.43 20.46
N ALA A 35 -3.78 18.02 20.41
CA ALA A 35 -3.94 19.44 20.65
C ALA A 35 -3.49 19.77 22.08
N THR A 36 -2.39 20.52 22.23
CA THR A 36 -1.95 21.00 23.54
C THR A 36 -2.92 22.06 24.03
N ASN A 37 -3.55 21.84 25.20
CA ASN A 37 -4.44 22.81 25.84
C ASN A 37 -3.72 24.08 26.38
N ASN A 38 -2.43 24.26 26.11
CA ASN A 38 -1.64 25.40 26.59
C ASN A 38 -1.57 26.54 25.56
N VAL A 39 -2.73 27.01 25.08
CA VAL A 39 -2.86 28.39 24.56
C VAL A 39 -3.33 29.26 25.71
N GLY A 40 -2.53 29.32 26.77
CA GLY A 40 -2.73 30.19 27.91
C GLY A 40 -1.41 30.85 28.23
N ASN A 41 -1.34 32.16 27.97
CA ASN A 41 -0.34 33.13 28.43
C ASN A 41 1.03 32.56 28.81
N ASN A 42 2.05 32.81 27.98
CA ASN A 42 3.28 33.50 28.39
C ASN A 42 4.25 33.64 27.20
N ASN A 43 4.96 34.77 27.17
CA ASN A 43 6.00 35.14 26.20
C ASN A 43 7.29 34.30 26.34
N ASP A 44 7.18 33.02 26.66
CA ASP A 44 8.34 32.15 26.84
C ASP A 44 8.65 31.44 25.52
N LEU A 45 9.94 31.43 25.17
CA LEU A 45 10.51 30.74 24.01
C LEU A 45 9.83 29.38 23.81
N PHE A 46 9.41 29.11 22.56
CA PHE A 46 8.81 27.85 22.13
C PHE A 46 9.39 26.65 22.91
N PRO A 47 8.57 25.91 23.68
CA PRO A 47 9.06 24.82 24.51
C PRO A 47 9.77 23.80 23.61
N ARG A 48 10.88 23.21 24.08
CA ARG A 48 11.70 22.23 23.35
C ARG A 48 10.89 21.13 22.63
N GLY A 49 9.73 20.75 23.18
CA GLY A 49 8.80 19.79 22.57
C GLY A 49 8.18 20.26 21.25
N PHE A 50 7.81 21.54 21.14
CA PHE A 50 7.23 22.13 19.92
C PHE A 50 8.23 22.08 18.75
N HIS A 51 9.51 22.34 19.02
CA HIS A 51 10.57 22.25 18.02
C HIS A 51 10.85 20.81 17.54
N VAL A 52 10.67 19.80 18.40
CA VAL A 52 10.82 18.39 18.01
C VAL A 52 9.61 17.93 17.18
N GLU A 53 8.40 18.36 17.54
CA GLU A 53 7.14 18.05 16.84
C GLU A 53 7.11 18.61 15.42
N GLU A 54 7.43 19.90 15.27
CA GLU A 54 7.53 20.54 13.98
C GLU A 54 8.61 19.86 13.11
N ASN A 55 9.68 19.36 13.71
CA ASN A 55 10.76 18.66 12.99
C ASN A 55 10.32 17.29 12.46
N ILE A 56 9.61 16.48 13.25
CA ILE A 56 9.11 15.16 12.79
C ILE A 56 8.11 15.34 11.65
N LEU A 57 7.13 16.24 11.81
CA LEU A 57 6.14 16.49 10.76
C LEU A 57 6.81 17.00 9.49
N ARG A 58 7.69 18.01 9.59
CA ARG A 58 8.42 18.56 8.43
C ARG A 58 9.29 17.51 7.73
N LYS A 59 9.88 16.58 8.50
CA LYS A 59 10.77 15.54 7.95
C LYS A 59 10.00 14.40 7.30
N LYS A 60 8.94 13.90 7.93
CA LYS A 60 8.23 12.68 7.48
C LYS A 60 7.04 12.97 6.57
N HIS A 61 6.46 14.17 6.60
CA HIS A 61 5.31 14.51 5.74
C HIS A 61 5.61 14.39 4.23
N PRO A 62 6.72 14.89 3.68
CA PRO A 62 7.00 14.72 2.25
C PRO A 62 7.12 13.25 1.86
N VAL A 63 7.82 12.45 2.67
CA VAL A 63 7.98 11.00 2.44
C VAL A 63 6.65 10.27 2.51
N PHE A 64 5.78 10.64 3.46
CA PHE A 64 4.41 10.15 3.53
C PHE A 64 3.63 10.48 2.27
N GLN A 65 3.66 11.72 1.78
CA GLN A 65 2.96 12.12 0.57
C GLN A 65 3.42 11.30 -0.65
N ASP A 66 4.73 11.10 -0.80
CA ASP A 66 5.29 10.31 -1.90
C ASP A 66 4.76 8.87 -1.89
N VAL A 67 4.81 8.19 -0.73
CA VAL A 67 4.30 6.82 -0.58
C VAL A 67 2.78 6.77 -0.75
N HIS A 68 2.06 7.77 -0.26
CA HIS A 68 0.61 7.87 -0.42
C HIS A 68 0.23 8.01 -1.91
N VAL A 69 0.97 8.81 -2.69
CA VAL A 69 0.77 8.91 -4.14
C VAL A 69 1.08 7.58 -4.83
N MET A 70 2.10 6.84 -4.39
CA MET A 70 2.37 5.49 -4.92
C MET A 70 1.18 4.53 -4.71
N VAL A 71 0.54 4.56 -3.53
CA VAL A 71 -0.62 3.70 -3.21
C VAL A 71 -1.84 4.04 -4.09
N PHE A 72 -2.21 5.32 -4.17
CA PHE A 72 -3.47 5.71 -4.81
C PHE A 72 -3.35 5.98 -6.32
N ILE A 73 -2.25 6.58 -6.77
CA ILE A 73 -2.00 6.88 -8.18
C ILE A 73 -1.09 5.85 -8.81
N GLY A 74 0.03 5.52 -8.17
CA GLY A 74 1.02 4.58 -8.70
C GLY A 74 0.41 3.21 -9.04
N PHE A 75 0.03 2.45 -8.02
CA PHE A 75 -0.65 1.15 -8.20
C PHE A 75 -1.98 1.29 -8.94
N GLY A 76 -2.79 2.30 -8.58
CA GLY A 76 -4.11 2.51 -9.16
C GLY A 76 -4.10 2.65 -10.68
N PHE A 77 -3.21 3.50 -11.22
CA PHE A 77 -3.07 3.66 -12.66
C PHE A 77 -2.28 2.53 -13.30
N LEU A 78 -1.25 1.97 -12.66
CA LEU A 78 -0.48 0.84 -13.22
C LEU A 78 -1.40 -0.31 -13.64
N MET A 79 -2.41 -0.63 -12.81
CA MET A 79 -3.36 -1.71 -13.06
C MET A 79 -4.41 -1.40 -14.16
N THR A 80 -4.37 -0.21 -14.77
CA THR A 80 -5.31 0.18 -15.83
C THR A 80 -4.95 -0.38 -17.20
N PHE A 81 -3.81 -1.08 -17.35
CA PHE A 81 -3.37 -1.67 -18.62
C PHE A 81 -4.44 -2.59 -19.26
N LEU A 82 -5.29 -3.23 -18.44
CA LEU A 82 -6.43 -4.02 -18.89
C LEU A 82 -7.47 -3.14 -19.61
N LYS A 83 -7.56 -3.30 -20.95
CA LYS A 83 -8.35 -2.44 -21.85
C LYS A 83 -9.85 -2.29 -21.55
N ARG A 84 -10.43 -3.17 -20.71
CA ARG A 84 -11.84 -3.13 -20.29
C ARG A 84 -12.03 -3.22 -18.77
N TYR A 85 -10.99 -2.91 -17.99
CA TYR A 85 -11.05 -2.98 -16.53
C TYR A 85 -10.58 -1.69 -15.83
N GLY A 86 -10.21 -0.63 -16.56
CA GLY A 86 -9.65 0.59 -15.96
C GLY A 86 -10.48 1.23 -14.84
N PHE A 87 -11.81 1.29 -14.97
CA PHE A 87 -12.68 1.81 -13.89
C PHE A 87 -12.63 0.95 -12.63
N SER A 88 -12.65 -0.36 -12.80
CA SER A 88 -12.54 -1.30 -11.68
C SER A 88 -11.13 -1.31 -11.10
N ALA A 89 -10.08 -1.18 -11.91
CA ALA A 89 -8.71 -1.09 -11.43
C ALA A 89 -8.53 0.09 -10.47
N ILE A 90 -8.82 1.32 -10.92
CA ILE A 90 -8.67 2.52 -10.08
C ILE A 90 -9.70 2.55 -8.95
N GLY A 91 -10.96 2.24 -9.25
CA GLY A 91 -12.05 2.31 -8.27
C GLY A 91 -11.91 1.30 -7.15
N PHE A 92 -11.53 0.05 -7.47
CA PHE A 92 -11.31 -0.96 -6.44
C PHE A 92 -9.99 -0.73 -5.70
N ASN A 93 -8.93 -0.24 -6.37
CA ASN A 93 -7.70 0.21 -5.70
C ASN A 93 -8.02 1.27 -4.64
N LEU A 94 -8.75 2.33 -5.00
CA LEU A 94 -9.16 3.39 -4.07
C LEU A 94 -9.95 2.83 -2.89
N LEU A 95 -10.94 1.97 -3.16
CA LEU A 95 -11.78 1.38 -2.13
C LEU A 95 -10.98 0.53 -1.14
N ILE A 96 -10.19 -0.43 -1.64
CA ILE A 96 -9.47 -1.36 -0.77
C ILE A 96 -8.30 -0.67 -0.07
N ALA A 97 -7.64 0.29 -0.72
CA ALA A 97 -6.58 1.05 -0.08
C ALA A 97 -7.11 1.91 1.07
N ALA A 98 -8.22 2.65 0.85
CA ALA A 98 -8.83 3.47 1.90
C ALA A 98 -9.29 2.64 3.11
N LEU A 99 -9.89 1.48 2.86
CA LEU A 99 -10.26 0.54 3.93
C LEU A 99 -9.02 0.00 4.65
N ASN A 100 -8.00 -0.38 3.88
CA ASN A 100 -6.85 -1.09 4.40
C ASN A 100 -5.91 -0.21 5.21
N VAL A 101 -5.78 1.08 4.87
CA VAL A 101 -5.01 2.03 5.69
C VAL A 101 -5.59 2.08 7.11
N GLN A 102 -6.91 2.18 7.26
CA GLN A 102 -7.56 2.19 8.57
C GLN A 102 -7.38 0.86 9.29
N TRP A 103 -7.61 -0.25 8.59
CA TRP A 103 -7.50 -1.59 9.15
C TRP A 103 -6.07 -1.96 9.56
N SER A 104 -5.07 -1.52 8.79
CA SER A 104 -3.66 -1.75 9.07
C SER A 104 -3.20 -1.03 10.34
N ILE A 105 -3.67 0.19 10.58
CA ILE A 105 -3.38 0.93 11.82
C ILE A 105 -3.87 0.11 13.04
N LEU A 106 -5.09 -0.42 12.96
CA LEU A 106 -5.64 -1.29 14.00
C LEU A 106 -4.83 -2.58 14.18
N CYS A 107 -4.57 -3.30 13.09
CA CYS A 107 -3.81 -4.54 13.13
C CYS A 107 -2.39 -4.35 13.69
N SER A 108 -1.69 -3.32 13.22
CA SER A 108 -0.35 -2.98 13.71
C SER A 108 -0.40 -2.66 15.20
N GLY A 109 -1.41 -1.93 15.66
CA GLY A 109 -1.70 -1.69 17.07
C GLY A 109 -1.80 -2.99 17.89
N PHE A 110 -2.56 -3.97 17.41
CA PHE A 110 -2.76 -5.26 18.10
C PHE A 110 -1.48 -6.09 18.25
N PHE A 111 -0.56 -6.03 17.28
CA PHE A 111 0.67 -6.83 17.29
C PHE A 111 1.88 -6.09 17.89
N HIS A 112 1.99 -4.77 17.72
CA HIS A 112 3.18 -4.02 18.16
C HIS A 112 3.08 -3.46 19.57
N HIS A 113 1.89 -3.27 20.13
CA HIS A 113 1.69 -2.76 21.48
C HIS A 113 1.33 -3.92 22.42
N GLY A 114 2.37 -4.63 22.89
CA GLY A 114 2.21 -5.67 23.91
C GLY A 114 1.73 -5.10 25.25
N ALA A 115 0.85 -5.83 25.93
CA ALA A 115 0.46 -5.89 27.35
C ALA A 115 0.33 -4.62 28.24
N GLU A 116 0.92 -3.47 27.94
CA GLU A 116 1.02 -2.31 28.84
C GLU A 116 0.18 -1.09 28.41
N GLY A 117 -0.62 -1.21 27.36
CA GLY A 117 -1.63 -0.20 27.05
C GLY A 117 -2.36 -0.51 25.75
N HIS A 118 -3.69 -0.59 25.82
CA HIS A 118 -4.58 -0.78 24.66
C HIS A 118 -4.66 0.46 23.74
N HIS A 119 -3.61 1.28 23.67
CA HIS A 119 -3.63 2.55 22.97
C HIS A 119 -2.85 2.49 21.66
N ILE A 120 -3.56 2.72 20.56
CA ILE A 120 -3.01 2.78 19.21
C ILE A 120 -2.69 4.24 18.90
N ASP A 121 -1.40 4.57 18.83
CA ASP A 121 -0.95 5.93 18.60
C ASP A 121 -1.01 6.31 17.11
N ILE A 122 -1.94 7.21 16.78
CA ILE A 122 -2.07 7.79 15.44
C ILE A 122 -1.03 8.90 15.27
N SER A 123 -0.10 8.70 14.33
CA SER A 123 0.95 9.64 13.95
C SER A 123 1.23 9.56 12.45
N ILE A 124 2.01 10.50 11.91
CA ILE A 124 2.40 10.42 10.48
C ILE A 124 3.20 9.16 10.16
N THR A 125 3.95 8.63 11.13
CA THR A 125 4.68 7.37 10.98
C THR A 125 3.73 6.18 10.94
N SER A 126 2.67 6.17 11.76
CA SER A 126 1.67 5.09 11.70
C SER A 126 0.90 5.11 10.38
N LEU A 127 0.60 6.30 9.83
CA LEU A 127 0.00 6.46 8.51
C LEU A 127 0.93 5.94 7.41
N LEU A 128 2.23 6.28 7.47
CA LEU A 128 3.23 5.79 6.54
C LEU A 128 3.37 4.26 6.58
N SER A 129 3.43 3.66 7.77
CA SER A 129 3.43 2.20 7.92
C SER A 129 2.17 1.55 7.37
N ALA A 130 1.00 2.18 7.54
CA ALA A 130 -0.26 1.69 7.00
C ALA A 130 -0.31 1.73 5.47
N ASP A 131 0.30 2.74 4.84
CA ASP A 131 0.46 2.79 3.38
C ASP A 131 1.42 1.69 2.87
N LEU A 132 2.49 1.36 3.61
CA LEU A 132 3.38 0.25 3.26
C LEU A 132 2.68 -1.12 3.33
N ALA A 133 1.89 -1.37 4.38
CA ALA A 133 1.06 -2.56 4.48
C ALA A 133 0.00 -2.61 3.36
N THR A 134 -0.55 -1.45 3.00
CA THR A 134 -1.48 -1.33 1.88
C THR A 134 -0.81 -1.61 0.54
N ALA A 135 0.45 -1.22 0.35
CA ALA A 135 1.20 -1.60 -0.85
C ALA A 135 1.30 -3.13 -1.01
N ALA A 136 1.46 -3.88 0.08
CA ALA A 136 1.45 -5.35 0.04
C ALA A 136 0.12 -5.90 -0.49
N LEU A 137 -1.01 -5.38 0.03
CA LEU A 137 -2.35 -5.71 -0.46
C LEU A 137 -2.53 -5.37 -1.95
N LEU A 138 -2.01 -4.23 -2.41
CA LEU A 138 -2.14 -3.82 -3.81
C LEU A 138 -1.29 -4.70 -4.75
N ILE A 139 -0.16 -5.24 -4.28
CA ILE A 139 0.59 -6.26 -5.00
C ILE A 139 -0.24 -7.56 -5.13
N SER A 140 -0.87 -8.00 -4.02
CA SER A 140 -1.78 -9.15 -4.04
C SER A 140 -2.97 -8.94 -4.97
N PHE A 141 -3.55 -7.73 -4.97
CA PHE A 141 -4.63 -7.36 -5.87
C PHE A 141 -4.21 -7.51 -7.34
N GLY A 142 -2.99 -7.12 -7.70
CA GLY A 142 -2.43 -7.32 -9.04
C GLY A 142 -2.51 -8.78 -9.51
N ALA A 143 -2.27 -9.75 -8.63
CA ALA A 143 -2.30 -11.18 -8.96
C ALA A 143 -3.72 -11.73 -9.21
N VAL A 144 -4.75 -11.05 -8.74
CA VAL A 144 -6.18 -11.42 -8.88
C VAL A 144 -7.00 -10.39 -9.68
N LEU A 145 -6.32 -9.42 -10.29
CA LEU A 145 -6.91 -8.31 -11.01
C LEU A 145 -7.85 -8.81 -12.12
N GLY A 146 -9.08 -8.28 -12.16
CA GLY A 146 -10.06 -8.69 -13.15
C GLY A 146 -10.74 -10.05 -12.90
N LYS A 147 -10.37 -10.76 -11.82
CA LYS A 147 -10.88 -12.11 -11.50
C LYS A 147 -11.74 -12.17 -10.24
N THR A 148 -11.82 -11.08 -9.49
CA THR A 148 -12.52 -10.99 -8.21
C THR A 148 -13.64 -9.95 -8.24
N THR A 149 -14.62 -10.16 -7.37
CA THR A 149 -15.65 -9.18 -7.04
C THR A 149 -15.14 -8.20 -5.98
N PRO A 150 -15.75 -7.00 -5.83
CA PRO A 150 -15.38 -6.05 -4.78
C PRO A 150 -15.45 -6.65 -3.38
N LEU A 151 -16.46 -7.49 -3.10
CA LEU A 151 -16.61 -8.15 -1.81
C LEU A 151 -15.45 -9.12 -1.53
N GLN A 152 -15.03 -9.89 -2.53
CA GLN A 152 -13.88 -10.80 -2.39
C GLN A 152 -12.59 -10.03 -2.11
N LEU A 153 -12.41 -8.85 -2.74
CA LEU A 153 -11.24 -8.00 -2.49
C LEU A 153 -11.25 -7.41 -1.07
N VAL A 154 -12.42 -6.97 -0.57
CA VAL A 154 -12.56 -6.51 0.82
C VAL A 154 -12.21 -7.64 1.81
N ILE A 155 -12.75 -8.84 1.59
CA ILE A 155 -12.45 -10.00 2.45
C ILE A 155 -10.97 -10.36 2.40
N MET A 156 -10.39 -10.40 1.20
CA MET A 156 -8.96 -10.66 0.99
C MET A 156 -8.11 -9.63 1.76
N GLY A 157 -8.39 -8.33 1.60
CA GLY A 157 -7.62 -7.27 2.26
C GLY A 157 -7.68 -7.33 3.79
N LEU A 158 -8.85 -7.62 4.37
CA LEU A 158 -8.97 -7.77 5.82
C LEU A 158 -8.13 -8.93 6.36
N ILE A 159 -8.16 -10.08 5.68
CA ILE A 159 -7.41 -11.28 6.07
C ILE A 159 -5.91 -11.07 5.85
N GLU A 160 -5.52 -10.61 4.66
CA GLU A 160 -4.14 -10.39 4.26
C GLU A 160 -3.43 -9.44 5.21
N THR A 161 -4.04 -8.31 5.55
CA THR A 161 -3.42 -7.28 6.39
C THR A 161 -3.25 -7.72 7.85
N ALA A 162 -4.15 -8.54 8.36
CA ALA A 162 -3.97 -9.16 9.68
C ALA A 162 -2.77 -10.12 9.69
N ILE A 163 -2.63 -10.93 8.65
CA ILE A 163 -1.50 -11.86 8.48
C ILE A 163 -0.20 -11.08 8.25
N PHE A 164 -0.21 -10.05 7.40
CA PHE A 164 0.90 -9.14 7.16
C PHE A 164 1.42 -8.57 8.48
N SER A 165 0.53 -8.02 9.30
CA SER A 165 0.91 -7.36 10.56
C SER A 165 1.58 -8.32 11.54
N GLY A 166 1.05 -9.55 11.65
CA GLY A 166 1.67 -10.60 12.45
C GLY A 166 3.02 -11.07 11.90
N ASN A 167 3.13 -11.22 10.58
CA ASN A 167 4.35 -11.63 9.88
C ASN A 167 5.46 -10.58 9.99
N GLU A 168 5.12 -9.31 9.81
CA GLU A 168 6.02 -8.17 9.97
C GLU A 168 6.53 -8.08 11.42
N HIS A 169 5.63 -8.18 12.41
CA HIS A 169 6.02 -8.20 13.81
C HIS A 169 6.98 -9.36 14.14
N LEU A 170 6.67 -10.57 13.67
CA LEU A 170 7.53 -11.73 13.86
C LEU A 170 8.91 -11.50 13.23
N GLY A 171 8.95 -11.01 11.99
CA GLY A 171 10.18 -10.79 11.25
C GLY A 171 11.07 -9.68 11.83
N LEU A 172 10.49 -8.50 12.06
CA LEU A 172 11.22 -7.31 12.49
C LEU A 172 11.47 -7.29 14.00
N ASN A 173 10.46 -7.63 14.82
CA ASN A 173 10.54 -7.49 16.27
C ASN A 173 11.08 -8.75 16.95
N VAL A 174 10.75 -9.95 16.47
CA VAL A 174 11.21 -11.21 17.09
C VAL A 174 12.50 -11.69 16.45
N PHE A 175 12.51 -11.88 15.12
CA PHE A 175 13.69 -12.39 14.40
C PHE A 175 14.75 -11.33 14.09
N LYS A 176 14.45 -10.05 14.33
CA LYS A 176 15.37 -8.92 14.10
C LYS A 176 15.89 -8.83 12.66
N ALA A 177 15.07 -9.24 11.70
CA ALA A 177 15.37 -9.07 10.27
C ALA A 177 15.44 -7.58 9.90
N LYS A 178 16.24 -7.25 8.88
CA LYS A 178 16.33 -5.90 8.33
C LYS A 178 15.72 -5.87 6.94
N ASP A 179 14.67 -5.08 6.76
CA ASP A 179 13.95 -4.98 5.49
C ASP A 179 13.35 -3.58 5.29
N SER A 180 14.20 -2.54 5.29
CA SER A 180 13.78 -1.14 5.28
C SER A 180 12.89 -0.73 4.10
N GLY A 181 13.07 -1.38 2.94
CA GLY A 181 12.26 -1.17 1.73
C GLY A 181 11.18 -2.24 1.52
N GLY A 182 10.95 -3.13 2.49
CA GLY A 182 9.88 -4.13 2.41
C GLY A 182 10.06 -5.17 1.31
N SER A 183 11.28 -5.47 0.88
CA SER A 183 11.51 -6.50 -0.15
C SER A 183 10.94 -7.85 0.25
N ILE A 184 11.04 -8.20 1.54
CA ILE A 184 10.54 -9.47 2.09
C ILE A 184 9.10 -9.30 2.57
N PHE A 185 8.86 -8.34 3.48
CA PHE A 185 7.58 -8.26 4.19
C PHE A 185 6.48 -7.57 3.37
N VAL A 186 6.81 -6.73 2.39
CA VAL A 186 5.83 -6.10 1.48
C VAL A 186 5.77 -6.85 0.15
N HIS A 187 6.88 -6.87 -0.61
CA HIS A 187 6.87 -7.32 -1.99
C HIS A 187 6.77 -8.85 -2.13
N VAL A 188 7.67 -9.60 -1.48
CA VAL A 188 7.62 -11.07 -1.50
C VAL A 188 6.33 -11.55 -0.85
N PHE A 189 5.99 -11.04 0.33
CA PHE A 189 4.73 -11.40 1.00
C PHE A 189 3.51 -11.18 0.10
N GLY A 190 3.31 -9.96 -0.41
CA GLY A 190 2.15 -9.64 -1.26
C GLY A 190 2.12 -10.46 -2.54
N ALA A 191 3.27 -10.64 -3.21
CA ALA A 191 3.29 -11.42 -4.45
C ALA A 191 2.88 -12.88 -4.21
N TYR A 192 3.46 -13.55 -3.20
CA TYR A 192 3.13 -14.94 -2.91
C TYR A 192 1.75 -15.12 -2.29
N PHE A 193 1.27 -14.18 -1.48
CA PHE A 193 -0.09 -14.20 -0.96
C PHE A 193 -1.10 -14.08 -2.11
N GLY A 194 -0.94 -13.07 -2.98
CA GLY A 194 -1.79 -12.89 -4.16
C GLY A 194 -1.77 -14.10 -5.09
N LEU A 195 -0.60 -14.70 -5.34
CA LEU A 195 -0.50 -15.94 -6.13
C LEU A 195 -1.21 -17.12 -5.48
N ALA A 196 -1.12 -17.28 -4.15
CA ALA A 196 -1.84 -18.32 -3.42
C ALA A 196 -3.37 -18.12 -3.51
N VAL A 197 -3.86 -16.88 -3.40
CA VAL A 197 -5.27 -16.55 -3.61
C VAL A 197 -5.69 -16.83 -5.05
N SER A 198 -4.89 -16.40 -6.02
CA SER A 198 -5.14 -16.64 -7.46
C SER A 198 -5.23 -18.14 -7.76
N PHE A 199 -4.33 -18.95 -7.20
CA PHE A 199 -4.36 -20.41 -7.29
C PHE A 199 -5.63 -20.99 -6.66
N ALA A 200 -5.99 -20.56 -5.44
CA ALA A 200 -7.19 -21.05 -4.76
C ALA A 200 -8.49 -20.71 -5.52
N LEU A 201 -8.58 -19.49 -6.08
CA LEU A 201 -9.73 -19.05 -6.88
C LEU A 201 -9.79 -19.67 -8.28
N GLY A 202 -8.63 -20.07 -8.82
CA GLY A 202 -8.46 -20.69 -10.12
C GLY A 202 -8.59 -22.22 -10.12
N HIS A 203 -8.46 -22.87 -8.95
CA HIS A 203 -8.49 -24.33 -8.85
C HIS A 203 -9.75 -24.93 -9.52
N GLY A 204 -9.54 -25.84 -10.47
CA GLY A 204 -10.61 -26.56 -11.15
C GLY A 204 -11.31 -25.79 -12.27
N LYS A 205 -10.92 -24.54 -12.53
CA LYS A 205 -11.36 -23.80 -13.71
C LYS A 205 -10.45 -24.13 -14.89
N ILE A 206 -11.03 -24.64 -15.98
CA ILE A 206 -10.31 -24.68 -17.26
C ILE A 206 -10.05 -23.24 -17.66
N ILE A 207 -8.79 -22.88 -17.90
CA ILE A 207 -8.43 -21.65 -18.61
C ILE A 207 -8.92 -21.85 -20.05
N SER A 208 -10.23 -21.65 -20.26
CA SER A 208 -10.79 -21.72 -21.59
C SER A 208 -10.23 -20.54 -22.37
N GLN A 209 -9.78 -20.77 -23.60
CA GLN A 209 -9.44 -19.72 -24.57
C GLN A 209 -10.70 -18.97 -25.04
N GLY A 210 -11.63 -18.69 -24.13
CA GLY A 210 -12.88 -18.02 -24.39
C GLY A 210 -12.72 -16.50 -24.47
N PRO A 211 -13.83 -15.77 -24.68
CA PRO A 211 -13.84 -14.31 -24.84
C PRO A 211 -13.28 -13.52 -23.65
N GLY A 212 -13.15 -14.15 -22.49
CA GLY A 212 -12.54 -13.56 -21.29
C GLY A 212 -11.04 -13.29 -21.47
N LEU A 213 -10.31 -14.22 -22.09
CA LEU A 213 -8.86 -14.10 -22.31
C LEU A 213 -8.52 -12.95 -23.26
N GLN A 214 -9.38 -12.71 -24.26
CA GLN A 214 -9.24 -11.56 -25.16
C GLN A 214 -9.34 -10.21 -24.45
N LYS A 215 -9.90 -10.15 -23.24
CA LYS A 215 -10.03 -8.93 -22.43
C LYS A 215 -8.85 -8.70 -21.48
N GLU A 216 -7.94 -9.67 -21.37
CA GLU A 216 -6.74 -9.59 -20.52
C GLU A 216 -5.58 -8.83 -21.17
N GLY A 217 -5.71 -8.50 -22.46
CA GLY A 217 -4.75 -7.64 -23.15
C GLY A 217 -5.00 -6.15 -22.96
N SER A 218 -4.06 -5.36 -23.44
CA SER A 218 -4.10 -3.91 -23.40
C SER A 218 -4.55 -3.26 -24.71
N SER A 219 -4.51 -1.93 -24.73
CA SER A 219 -4.74 -1.04 -25.86
C SER A 219 -3.83 0.17 -25.68
N TYR A 220 -3.54 0.89 -26.77
CA TYR A 220 -2.69 2.07 -26.72
C TYR A 220 -3.06 3.04 -25.58
N ASN A 221 -4.34 3.38 -25.45
CA ASN A 221 -4.78 4.32 -24.41
C ASN A 221 -4.64 3.74 -23.00
N SER A 222 -4.94 2.45 -22.80
CA SER A 222 -4.82 1.83 -21.48
C SER A 222 -3.37 1.71 -21.04
N ASP A 223 -2.43 1.48 -21.96
CA ASP A 223 -1.00 1.46 -21.65
C ASP A 223 -0.45 2.86 -21.35
N ILE A 224 -0.91 3.89 -22.06
CA ILE A 224 -0.58 5.28 -21.70
C ILE A 224 -1.07 5.63 -20.30
N PHE A 225 -2.27 5.18 -19.90
CA PHE A 225 -2.74 5.35 -18.52
C PHE A 225 -1.93 4.53 -17.52
N ALA A 226 -1.57 3.29 -17.85
CA ALA A 226 -0.70 2.47 -17.01
C ALA A 226 0.67 3.11 -16.76
N MET A 227 1.21 3.79 -17.77
CA MET A 227 2.47 4.52 -17.67
C MET A 227 2.46 5.69 -16.70
N ILE A 228 1.28 6.30 -16.43
CA ILE A 228 1.16 7.27 -15.33
C ILE A 228 1.53 6.57 -14.02
N GLY A 229 0.93 5.41 -13.76
CA GLY A 229 1.23 4.61 -12.57
C GLY A 229 2.70 4.23 -12.47
N THR A 230 3.27 3.69 -13.56
CA THR A 230 4.69 3.32 -13.65
C THR A 230 5.62 4.49 -13.30
N VAL A 231 5.40 5.68 -13.87
CA VAL A 231 6.26 6.84 -13.64
C VAL A 231 6.14 7.36 -12.20
N PHE A 232 4.93 7.43 -11.63
CA PHE A 232 4.77 7.85 -10.23
C PHE A 232 5.41 6.87 -9.24
N LEU A 233 5.27 5.56 -9.49
CA LEU A 233 5.99 4.56 -8.71
C LEU A 233 7.50 4.74 -8.83
N TRP A 234 8.03 4.89 -10.05
CA TRP A 234 9.46 5.03 -10.30
C TRP A 234 10.04 6.30 -9.63
N LEU A 235 9.36 7.44 -9.73
CA LEU A 235 9.83 8.71 -9.17
C LEU A 235 9.86 8.71 -7.63
N PHE A 236 8.88 8.05 -7.00
CA PHE A 236 8.71 8.09 -5.54
C PHE A 236 9.27 6.87 -4.79
N TRP A 237 9.73 5.84 -5.50
CA TRP A 237 10.36 4.67 -4.87
C TRP A 237 11.55 4.99 -3.95
N PRO A 238 12.42 6.00 -4.21
CA PRO A 238 13.46 6.39 -3.26
C PRO A 238 12.89 6.80 -1.89
N SER A 239 11.73 7.46 -1.86
CA SER A 239 11.01 7.80 -0.62
C SER A 239 10.44 6.54 0.03
N PHE A 240 9.87 5.61 -0.74
CA PHE A 240 9.38 4.32 -0.25
C PHE A 240 10.46 3.52 0.48
N ASN A 241 11.62 3.32 -0.16
CA ASN A 241 12.72 2.52 0.41
C ASN A 241 13.42 3.19 1.60
N SER A 242 13.23 4.50 1.77
CA SER A 242 13.85 5.29 2.84
C SER A 242 12.86 5.68 3.96
N ALA A 243 11.59 5.27 3.85
CA ALA A 243 10.50 5.64 4.73
C ALA A 243 10.77 5.35 6.22
N LEU A 244 11.26 4.14 6.49
CA LEU A 244 11.42 3.60 7.85
C LEU A 244 12.86 3.68 8.38
N VAL A 245 13.73 4.42 7.70
CA VAL A 245 15.11 4.68 8.14
C VAL A 245 15.37 6.17 8.29
N ASP A 246 16.39 6.53 9.06
CA ASP A 246 16.71 7.92 9.38
C ASP A 246 18.21 8.20 9.24
N GLY A 247 18.56 9.47 9.07
CA GLY A 247 19.96 9.92 9.02
C GLY A 247 20.69 9.41 7.79
N ASP A 248 21.92 8.94 7.97
CA ASP A 248 22.78 8.50 6.87
C ASP A 248 22.21 7.29 6.11
N ASP A 249 21.50 6.39 6.81
CA ASP A 249 20.84 5.25 6.18
C ASP A 249 19.73 5.70 5.24
N GLN A 250 18.96 6.70 5.63
CA GLN A 250 17.92 7.29 4.79
C GLN A 250 18.51 7.89 3.52
N HIS A 251 19.60 8.65 3.64
CA HIS A 251 20.28 9.27 2.50
C HIS A 251 20.82 8.21 1.53
N ARG A 252 21.47 7.16 2.05
CA ARG A 252 21.97 6.05 1.22
C ARG A 252 20.84 5.25 0.57
N ALA A 253 19.72 5.03 1.27
CA ALA A 253 18.56 4.33 0.73
C ALA A 253 17.98 5.08 -0.48
N VAL A 254 17.88 6.41 -0.40
CA VAL A 254 17.44 7.25 -1.54
C VAL A 254 18.38 7.11 -2.73
N ILE A 255 19.69 7.34 -2.54
CA ILE A 255 20.68 7.30 -3.63
C ILE A 255 20.74 5.92 -4.28
N ASN A 256 20.84 4.86 -3.48
CA ASN A 256 20.97 3.50 -3.99
C ASN A 256 19.70 3.05 -4.72
N THR A 257 18.52 3.44 -4.24
CA THR A 257 17.25 3.15 -4.93
C THR A 257 17.19 3.86 -6.27
N TYR A 258 17.54 5.15 -6.32
CA TYR A 258 17.56 5.92 -7.56
C TYR A 258 18.52 5.31 -8.60
N LEU A 259 19.76 5.00 -8.21
CA LEU A 259 20.73 4.37 -9.10
C LEU A 259 20.26 2.99 -9.58
N SER A 260 19.71 2.17 -8.68
CA SER A 260 19.13 0.86 -9.04
C SER A 260 18.01 1.00 -10.07
N LEU A 261 17.10 1.95 -9.88
CA LEU A 261 15.98 2.21 -10.79
C LEU A 261 16.43 2.69 -12.18
N THR A 262 17.45 3.56 -12.24
CA THR A 262 18.00 4.02 -13.53
C THR A 262 18.66 2.87 -14.30
N ALA A 263 19.45 2.03 -13.62
CA ALA A 263 20.07 0.86 -14.21
C ALA A 263 19.03 -0.18 -14.66
N CYS A 264 18.01 -0.44 -13.83
CA CYS A 264 16.91 -1.34 -14.15
C CYS A 264 16.12 -0.88 -15.38
N CYS A 265 15.81 0.42 -15.48
CA CYS A 265 15.10 0.97 -16.63
C CYS A 265 15.85 0.72 -17.95
N VAL A 266 17.11 1.12 -18.03
CA VAL A 266 17.93 0.91 -19.25
C VAL A 266 18.03 -0.58 -19.58
N THR A 267 18.25 -1.42 -18.58
CA THR A 267 18.36 -2.87 -18.76
C THR A 267 17.03 -3.48 -19.23
N ALA A 268 15.89 -3.04 -18.68
CA ALA A 268 14.57 -3.52 -19.09
C ALA A 268 14.28 -3.21 -20.57
N PHE A 269 14.58 -2.00 -21.04
CA PHE A 269 14.46 -1.65 -22.46
C PHE A 269 15.40 -2.49 -23.34
N ALA A 270 16.66 -2.66 -22.92
CA ALA A 270 17.63 -3.48 -23.66
C ALA A 270 17.14 -4.93 -23.79
N ILE A 271 16.71 -5.55 -22.68
CA ILE A 271 16.20 -6.92 -22.67
C ILE A 271 14.90 -7.03 -23.46
N SER A 272 13.96 -6.09 -23.32
CA SER A 272 12.70 -6.04 -24.08
C SER A 272 12.95 -6.07 -25.59
N SER A 273 13.92 -5.27 -26.08
CA SER A 273 14.32 -5.31 -27.50
C SER A 273 15.01 -6.62 -27.90
N MET A 274 15.84 -7.20 -27.02
CA MET A 274 16.58 -8.44 -27.28
C MET A 274 15.69 -9.69 -27.38
N VAL A 275 14.62 -9.76 -26.58
CA VAL A 275 13.71 -10.90 -26.55
C VAL A 275 12.52 -10.75 -27.50
N SER A 276 12.30 -9.54 -28.04
CA SER A 276 11.24 -9.25 -29.00
C SER A 276 11.58 -9.79 -30.39
N GLU A 277 10.70 -10.62 -30.95
CA GLU A 277 10.82 -11.12 -32.33
C GLU A 277 10.87 -9.98 -33.36
N GLU A 278 10.15 -8.89 -33.09
CA GLU A 278 10.10 -7.71 -33.96
C GLU A 278 11.17 -6.65 -33.64
N LYS A 279 12.03 -6.91 -32.64
CA LYS A 279 13.01 -5.94 -32.09
C LYS A 279 12.39 -4.62 -31.61
N LYS A 280 11.11 -4.65 -31.22
CA LYS A 280 10.37 -3.52 -30.64
C LYS A 280 10.24 -3.67 -29.14
N PHE A 281 10.01 -2.57 -28.43
CA PHE A 281 9.72 -2.61 -27.01
C PHE A 281 8.29 -3.11 -26.78
N ASP A 282 8.15 -4.03 -25.82
CA ASP A 282 6.87 -4.36 -25.20
C ASP A 282 6.60 -3.35 -24.07
N MET A 283 5.33 -2.96 -23.93
CA MET A 283 4.89 -1.95 -22.98
C MET A 283 4.28 -2.59 -21.74
#